data_AF-A0A920B702-F1
#
_entry.id   AF-A0A920B702-F1
#
_cell.length_a   1.000
_cell.length_b   1.000
_cell.length_c   1.000
_cell.angle_alpha   90.00
_cell.angle_beta   90.00
_cell.angle_gamma   90.00
#
_symmetry.space_group_name_H-M   'P 1'
#
loop_
_entity.id
_entity.type
_entity.pdbx_description
1 polymer ?
#
loop_
_entity_poly.entity_id
_entity_poly.type
_entity_poly.pdbx_seq_one_letter_code
_entity_poly.pdbx_strand_id
1 'polypeptide(L)'
;MKLNLNITTVDRTVGAILSGAIAKKYGNKGLPNDTININFNGIAGQSFGGYLINGINLTLEGEANDYVGKSMNGGTIAIYPNTRTNFEIEELNCWNTVLYGATGGSLSSGAAGERFCVRNSGALTVVEELVTMHVNIWTGGEVSLLDPLVRIWAPVCPVE
;
A
#
# COMPACT_ATOMS: atom_id res chain seq x y z
N MET A 1 16.99 9.49 -6.22
CA MET A 1 17.71 8.20 -6.40
C MET A 1 16.74 7.16 -6.96
N LYS A 2 17.20 6.26 -7.85
CA LYS A 2 16.35 5.20 -8.44
C LYS A 2 17.05 3.85 -8.38
N LEU A 3 16.34 2.81 -7.95
CA LEU A 3 16.81 1.42 -7.88
C LEU A 3 15.80 0.48 -8.55
N ASN A 4 16.29 -0.59 -9.19
CA ASN A 4 15.45 -1.68 -9.68
C ASN A 4 15.96 -2.98 -9.04
N LEU A 5 15.06 -3.73 -8.40
CA LEU A 5 15.38 -4.92 -7.63
C LEU A 5 14.38 -6.03 -7.94
N ASN A 6 14.80 -7.28 -7.83
CA ASN A 6 13.86 -8.40 -7.78
C ASN A 6 13.40 -8.60 -6.35
N ILE A 7 12.18 -9.10 -6.17
CA ILE A 7 11.61 -9.40 -4.86
C ILE A 7 10.94 -10.77 -4.86
N THR A 8 11.02 -11.46 -3.74
CA THR A 8 10.38 -12.75 -3.51
C THR A 8 9.64 -12.76 -2.18
N THR A 9 8.82 -13.78 -1.95
CA THR A 9 7.99 -13.87 -0.76
C THR A 9 8.78 -13.95 0.55
N VAL A 10 10.08 -14.28 0.48
CA VAL A 10 10.98 -14.28 1.65
C VAL A 10 11.38 -12.87 2.09
N ASP A 11 11.29 -11.89 1.17
CA ASP A 11 11.63 -10.50 1.40
C ASP A 11 10.45 -9.79 2.06
N ARG A 12 10.46 -9.79 3.39
CA ARG A 12 9.37 -9.26 4.22
C ARG A 12 9.69 -7.88 4.75
N THR A 13 8.64 -7.09 4.98
CA THR A 13 8.74 -5.78 5.62
C THR A 13 9.68 -4.81 4.88
N VAL A 14 9.74 -4.93 3.56
CA VAL A 14 10.60 -4.11 2.70
C VAL A 14 10.23 -2.63 2.85
N GLY A 15 11.24 -1.80 3.02
CA GLY A 15 11.09 -0.36 3.26
C GLY A 15 11.08 0.05 4.74
N ALA A 16 10.77 -0.84 5.68
CA ALA A 16 10.66 -0.46 7.10
C ALA A 16 12.01 -0.06 7.72
N ILE A 17 13.08 -0.82 7.48
CA ILE A 17 14.42 -0.48 8.00
C ILE A 17 14.89 0.87 7.45
N LEU A 18 14.70 1.10 6.16
CA LEU A 18 15.02 2.37 5.51
C LEU A 18 14.21 3.52 6.10
N SER A 19 12.91 3.32 6.29
CA SER A 19 11.99 4.31 6.87
C SER A 19 12.38 4.64 8.30
N GLY A 20 12.73 3.64 9.12
CA GLY A 20 13.22 3.84 10.47
C GLY A 20 14.52 4.63 10.54
N ALA A 21 15.47 4.37 9.63
CA ALA A 21 16.71 5.12 9.54
C ALA A 21 16.47 6.61 9.18
N ILE A 22 15.54 6.88 8.26
CA ILE A 22 15.15 8.24 7.87
C ILE A 22 14.40 8.93 9.03
N ALA A 23 13.42 8.25 9.63
CA ALA A 23 12.64 8.77 10.75
C ALA A 23 13.53 9.15 11.94
N LYS A 24 14.56 8.34 12.23
CA LYS A 24 15.53 8.62 13.29
C LYS A 24 16.28 9.94 13.07
N LYS A 25 16.48 10.34 11.82
CA LYS A 25 17.25 11.55 11.47
C LYS A 25 16.37 12.78 11.20
N TYR A 26 15.21 12.58 10.58
CA TYR A 26 14.35 13.66 10.07
C TYR A 26 12.95 13.71 10.72
N GLY A 27 12.66 12.78 11.65
CA GLY A 27 11.34 12.60 12.23
C GLY A 27 10.32 12.14 11.18
N ASN A 28 9.03 12.20 11.55
CA ASN A 28 7.91 11.78 10.68
C ASN A 28 7.78 12.61 9.40
N LYS A 29 8.36 13.82 9.36
CA LYS A 29 8.41 14.64 8.13
C LYS A 29 9.17 13.93 7.01
N GLY A 30 10.10 13.05 7.35
CA GLY A 30 10.86 12.27 6.37
C GLY A 30 11.68 13.15 5.44
N LEU A 31 11.71 12.77 4.17
CA LEU A 31 12.42 13.47 3.11
C LEU A 31 11.43 14.23 2.20
N PRO A 32 11.92 15.16 1.35
CA PRO A 32 11.12 15.67 0.24
C PRO A 32 10.55 14.52 -0.61
N ASN A 33 9.40 14.75 -1.23
CA ASN A 33 8.77 13.76 -2.12
C ASN A 33 9.75 13.32 -3.23
N ASP A 34 9.59 12.08 -3.69
CA ASP A 34 10.37 11.50 -4.79
C ASP A 34 11.89 11.40 -4.58
N THR A 35 12.37 11.54 -3.34
CA THR A 35 13.81 11.45 -3.04
C THR A 35 14.37 10.06 -3.32
N ILE A 36 13.65 9.00 -2.90
CA ILE A 36 14.04 7.60 -3.07
C ILE A 36 12.94 6.88 -3.85
N ASN A 37 13.29 6.30 -5.00
CA ASN A 37 12.37 5.53 -5.83
C ASN A 37 12.92 4.12 -6.02
N ILE A 38 12.16 3.10 -5.64
CA ILE A 38 12.58 1.71 -5.74
C ILE A 38 11.51 0.94 -6.51
N ASN A 39 11.92 0.38 -7.63
CA ASN A 39 11.09 -0.49 -8.44
C ASN A 39 11.43 -1.94 -8.12
N PHE A 40 10.40 -2.74 -7.88
CA PHE A 40 10.48 -4.16 -7.63
C PHE A 40 9.77 -4.93 -8.74
N ASN A 41 10.29 -6.10 -9.06
CA ASN A 41 9.61 -7.08 -9.91
C ASN A 41 9.57 -8.43 -9.18
N GLY A 42 8.39 -9.03 -9.09
CA GLY A 42 8.17 -10.33 -8.44
C GLY A 42 7.03 -10.32 -7.43
N ILE A 43 7.10 -11.20 -6.44
CA ILE A 43 6.05 -11.36 -5.40
C ILE A 43 6.62 -10.93 -4.07
N ALA A 44 6.12 -9.84 -3.50
CA ALA A 44 6.59 -9.31 -2.22
C ALA A 44 6.08 -10.14 -1.04
N GLY A 45 6.96 -10.35 -0.05
CA GLY A 45 6.57 -10.91 1.23
C GLY A 45 5.64 -9.99 2.04
N GLN A 46 5.19 -10.51 3.17
CA GLN A 46 4.28 -9.79 4.06
C GLN A 46 4.83 -8.42 4.48
N SER A 47 3.93 -7.46 4.71
CA SER A 47 4.24 -6.10 5.18
C SER A 47 5.09 -5.27 4.20
N PHE A 48 4.97 -5.50 2.89
CA PHE A 48 5.61 -4.66 1.89
C PHE A 48 5.24 -3.17 2.08
N GLY A 49 6.23 -2.29 2.20
CA GLY A 49 6.00 -0.88 2.50
C GLY A 49 5.42 -0.63 3.91
N GLY A 50 5.56 -1.58 4.83
CA GLY A 50 5.18 -1.35 6.23
C GLY A 50 5.99 -0.21 6.85
N TYR A 51 5.31 0.64 7.63
CA TYR A 51 5.89 1.81 8.30
C TYR A 51 6.57 2.81 7.36
N LEU A 52 6.16 2.86 6.08
CA LEU A 52 6.77 3.73 5.09
C LEU A 52 6.66 5.21 5.51
N ILE A 53 7.74 5.95 5.28
CA ILE A 53 7.85 7.37 5.60
C ILE A 53 7.92 8.22 4.33
N ASN A 54 7.63 9.51 4.48
CA ASN A 54 7.61 10.44 3.37
C ASN A 54 8.96 10.54 2.63
N GLY A 55 8.88 10.67 1.30
CA GLY A 55 10.02 10.76 0.38
C GLY A 55 10.55 9.42 -0.14
N ILE A 56 9.91 8.30 0.20
CA ILE A 56 10.15 6.99 -0.39
C ILE A 56 8.95 6.58 -1.26
N ASN A 57 9.26 6.16 -2.48
CA ASN A 57 8.30 5.59 -3.43
C ASN A 57 8.70 4.15 -3.73
N LEU A 58 7.77 3.22 -3.49
CA LEU A 58 7.93 1.81 -3.81
C LEU A 58 6.97 1.46 -4.95
N THR A 59 7.50 0.95 -6.04
CA THR A 59 6.70 0.45 -7.17
C THR A 59 6.93 -1.04 -7.29
N LEU A 60 5.88 -1.83 -7.44
CA LEU A 60 5.95 -3.28 -7.58
C LEU A 60 5.18 -3.70 -8.83
N GLU A 61 5.91 -4.28 -9.78
CA GLU A 61 5.33 -5.05 -10.88
C GLU A 61 5.18 -6.51 -10.43
N GLY A 62 3.96 -6.92 -10.10
CA GLY A 62 3.63 -8.24 -9.57
C GLY A 62 2.58 -8.19 -8.46
N GLU A 63 2.85 -8.92 -7.38
CA GLU A 63 1.91 -9.18 -6.29
C GLU A 63 2.55 -8.95 -4.92
N ALA A 64 1.76 -8.62 -3.91
CA ALA A 64 2.20 -8.51 -2.54
C ALA A 64 1.27 -9.24 -1.56
N ASN A 65 1.90 -10.01 -0.67
CA ASN A 65 1.22 -10.68 0.43
C ASN A 65 0.65 -9.69 1.46
N ASP A 66 0.00 -10.23 2.49
CA ASP A 66 -0.75 -9.47 3.49
C ASP A 66 0.02 -8.26 4.07
N TYR A 67 -0.74 -7.27 4.53
CA TYR A 67 -0.27 -6.10 5.27
C TYR A 67 0.53 -5.08 4.47
N VAL A 68 0.31 -4.98 3.14
CA VAL A 68 0.86 -3.89 2.33
C VAL A 68 0.56 -2.54 2.98
N GLY A 69 1.58 -1.70 3.14
CA GLY A 69 1.41 -0.36 3.73
C GLY A 69 0.96 -0.36 5.20
N LYS A 70 1.12 -1.46 5.95
CA LYS A 70 0.78 -1.51 7.37
C LYS A 70 1.45 -0.38 8.14
N SER A 71 0.64 0.39 8.86
CA SER A 71 1.07 1.52 9.69
C SER A 71 1.94 2.54 8.94
N MET A 72 1.71 2.67 7.63
CA MET A 72 2.36 3.67 6.79
C MET A 72 2.04 5.08 7.27
N ASN A 73 3.03 5.97 7.27
CA ASN A 73 2.90 7.36 7.69
C ASN A 73 3.03 8.34 6.53
N GLY A 74 3.76 7.98 5.48
CA GLY A 74 3.95 8.79 4.29
C GLY A 74 4.58 7.98 3.15
N GLY A 75 4.89 8.64 2.05
CA GLY A 75 5.44 7.99 0.86
C GLY A 75 4.35 7.43 -0.06
N THR A 76 4.78 6.68 -1.06
CA THR A 76 3.91 6.17 -2.12
C THR A 76 4.19 4.70 -2.37
N ILE A 77 3.14 3.90 -2.48
CA ILE A 77 3.20 2.50 -2.91
C ILE A 77 2.33 2.35 -4.16
N ALA A 78 2.89 1.78 -5.22
CA ALA A 78 2.14 1.43 -6.43
C ALA A 78 2.37 -0.04 -6.77
N ILE A 79 1.29 -0.81 -6.92
CA ILE A 79 1.34 -2.24 -7.24
C ILE A 79 0.47 -2.48 -8.47
N TYR A 80 1.03 -3.07 -9.51
CA TYR A 80 0.33 -3.40 -10.74
C TYR A 80 0.77 -4.77 -11.26
N PRO A 81 -0.07 -5.48 -12.02
CA PRO A 81 0.23 -6.82 -12.49
C PRO A 81 1.48 -6.84 -13.37
N ASN A 82 2.23 -7.95 -13.31
CA ASN A 82 3.35 -8.18 -14.21
C ASN A 82 2.86 -8.33 -15.66
N THR A 83 3.41 -7.50 -16.54
CA THR A 83 3.02 -7.43 -17.96
C THR A 83 3.29 -8.72 -18.75
N ARG A 84 4.05 -9.67 -18.19
CA ARG A 84 4.50 -10.91 -18.86
C ARG A 84 3.68 -12.15 -18.54
N THR A 85 2.83 -12.09 -17.53
CA THR A 85 1.92 -13.19 -17.19
C THR A 85 0.52 -12.81 -17.65
N ASN A 86 -0.18 -13.74 -18.30
CA ASN A 86 -1.61 -13.58 -18.57
C ASN A 86 -2.32 -13.61 -17.21
N PHE A 87 -2.37 -12.47 -16.53
CA PHE A 87 -3.16 -12.33 -15.32
C PHE A 87 -4.62 -12.46 -15.71
N GLU A 88 -5.27 -13.52 -15.25
CA GLU A 88 -6.71 -13.53 -15.17
C GLU A 88 -7.12 -12.50 -14.11
N ILE A 89 -8.18 -11.75 -14.40
CA ILE A 89 -8.67 -10.60 -13.60
C ILE A 89 -9.00 -11.01 -12.15
N GLU A 90 -9.05 -12.31 -11.83
CA GLU A 90 -9.32 -12.85 -10.50
C GLU A 90 -8.10 -12.93 -9.56
N GLU A 91 -6.87 -12.67 -10.01
CA GLU A 91 -5.67 -12.77 -9.15
C GLU A 91 -5.40 -11.47 -8.36
N LEU A 92 -5.36 -11.59 -7.03
CA LEU A 92 -5.15 -10.48 -6.11
C LEU A 92 -3.74 -9.88 -6.22
N ASN A 93 -3.63 -8.59 -6.54
CA ASN A 93 -2.36 -7.86 -6.47
C ASN A 93 -1.91 -7.59 -5.03
N CYS A 94 -2.87 -7.37 -4.14
CA CYS A 94 -2.64 -7.20 -2.72
C CYS A 94 -3.48 -8.22 -1.96
N TRP A 95 -2.89 -8.93 -1.00
CA TRP A 95 -3.68 -9.84 -0.18
C TRP A 95 -4.41 -9.05 0.94
N ASN A 96 -4.44 -9.56 2.16
CA ASN A 96 -5.37 -9.06 3.18
C ASN A 96 -4.79 -7.93 4.02
N THR A 97 -5.66 -7.20 4.71
CA THR A 97 -5.33 -6.25 5.79
C THR A 97 -4.36 -5.14 5.35
N VAL A 98 -4.53 -4.71 4.10
CA VAL A 98 -3.80 -3.61 3.48
C VAL A 98 -4.08 -2.30 4.21
N LEU A 99 -3.05 -1.45 4.36
CA LEU A 99 -3.10 -0.15 5.05
C LEU A 99 -3.59 -0.20 6.50
N TYR A 100 -3.38 -1.33 7.19
CA TYR A 100 -3.77 -1.46 8.59
C TYR A 100 -3.15 -0.37 9.47
N GLY A 101 -3.98 0.48 10.05
CA GLY A 101 -3.53 1.57 10.93
C GLY A 101 -2.68 2.63 10.23
N ALA A 102 -2.80 2.79 8.91
CA ALA A 102 -2.06 3.82 8.20
C ALA A 102 -2.49 5.23 8.65
N THR A 103 -1.54 6.16 8.71
CA THR A 103 -1.72 7.54 9.20
C THR A 103 -1.39 8.60 8.14
N GLY A 104 -0.94 8.17 6.96
CA GLY A 104 -0.60 9.05 5.85
C GLY A 104 0.00 8.26 4.68
N GLY A 105 0.31 8.98 3.61
CA GLY A 105 0.87 8.42 2.37
C GLY A 105 -0.19 7.96 1.38
N SER A 106 0.25 7.41 0.25
CA SER A 106 -0.63 6.98 -0.84
C SER A 106 -0.36 5.55 -1.31
N LEU A 107 -1.42 4.83 -1.66
CA LEU A 107 -1.37 3.48 -2.24
C LEU A 107 -2.27 3.39 -3.48
N SER A 108 -1.73 2.90 -4.60
CA SER A 108 -2.53 2.44 -5.74
C SER A 108 -2.31 0.95 -5.98
N SER A 109 -3.37 0.17 -6.11
CA SER A 109 -3.30 -1.26 -6.45
C SER A 109 -4.45 -1.70 -7.34
N GLY A 110 -4.29 -2.84 -8.03
CA GLY A 110 -5.38 -3.57 -8.68
C GLY A 110 -6.32 -4.22 -7.65
N ALA A 111 -6.53 -5.53 -7.73
CA ALA A 111 -7.41 -6.24 -6.80
C ALA A 111 -6.77 -6.41 -5.41
N ALA A 112 -7.57 -6.24 -4.34
CA ALA A 112 -7.16 -6.48 -2.97
C ALA A 112 -8.07 -7.43 -2.17
N GLY A 113 -7.47 -8.16 -1.23
CA GLY A 113 -8.15 -9.13 -0.37
C GLY A 113 -9.00 -8.51 0.74
N GLU A 114 -9.28 -9.31 1.77
CA GLU A 114 -10.15 -8.91 2.88
C GLU A 114 -9.54 -7.82 3.76
N ARG A 115 -10.40 -7.13 4.54
CA ARG A 115 -9.99 -6.18 5.60
C ARG A 115 -9.14 -5.03 5.07
N PHE A 116 -9.43 -4.55 3.86
CA PHE A 116 -8.73 -3.42 3.26
C PHE A 116 -8.96 -2.12 4.05
N CYS A 117 -7.87 -1.40 4.35
CA CYS A 117 -7.89 -0.15 5.12
C CYS A 117 -8.44 -0.24 6.55
N VAL A 118 -8.35 -1.39 7.23
CA VAL A 118 -8.74 -1.47 8.65
C VAL A 118 -7.98 -0.43 9.48
N ARG A 119 -8.72 0.45 10.19
CA ARG A 119 -8.15 1.52 11.02
C ARG A 119 -7.32 2.55 10.26
N ASN A 120 -7.56 2.72 8.95
CA ASN A 120 -6.96 3.84 8.22
C ASN A 120 -7.37 5.18 8.89
N SER A 121 -6.37 6.01 9.13
CA SER A 121 -6.45 7.28 9.84
C SER A 121 -5.84 8.44 9.04
N GLY A 122 -5.39 8.21 7.80
CA GLY A 122 -4.81 9.30 7.00
C GLY A 122 -4.21 8.92 5.65
N ALA A 123 -4.13 7.63 5.29
CA ALA A 123 -3.65 7.24 3.96
C ALA A 123 -4.72 7.47 2.88
N LEU A 124 -4.25 7.85 1.70
CA LEU A 124 -5.03 7.97 0.48
C LEU A 124 -4.85 6.69 -0.35
N THR A 125 -5.91 6.14 -0.90
CA THR A 125 -5.74 4.95 -1.74
C THR A 125 -6.76 4.83 -2.85
N VAL A 126 -6.29 4.27 -3.97
CA VAL A 126 -7.10 3.84 -5.10
C VAL A 126 -6.92 2.33 -5.26
N VAL A 127 -8.03 1.61 -5.28
CA VAL A 127 -8.06 0.15 -5.49
C VAL A 127 -9.08 -0.18 -6.57
N GLU A 128 -8.75 -1.11 -7.47
CA GLU A 128 -9.65 -1.48 -8.58
C GLU A 128 -10.78 -2.39 -8.08
N GLU A 129 -10.44 -3.43 -7.32
CA GLU A 129 -11.41 -4.43 -6.85
C GLU A 129 -11.14 -4.85 -5.40
N LEU A 130 -12.20 -5.23 -4.67
CA LEU A 130 -12.12 -5.75 -3.31
C LEU A 130 -12.89 -7.07 -3.19
N VAL A 131 -12.24 -8.13 -2.71
CA VAL A 131 -12.87 -9.46 -2.57
C VAL A 131 -14.03 -9.45 -1.56
N THR A 132 -13.88 -8.73 -0.45
CA THR A 132 -14.99 -8.47 0.48
C THR A 132 -14.90 -7.06 1.08
N MET A 133 -16.03 -6.35 1.08
CA MET A 133 -16.18 -5.10 1.81
C MET A 133 -16.77 -5.38 3.20
N HIS A 134 -15.92 -5.78 4.14
CA HIS A 134 -16.33 -5.79 5.55
C HIS A 134 -16.33 -4.35 6.10
N VAL A 135 -17.24 -4.05 7.03
CA VAL A 135 -17.32 -2.75 7.73
C VAL A 135 -16.00 -2.49 8.44
N ASN A 136 -15.14 -1.68 7.81
CA ASN A 136 -13.85 -1.30 8.35
C ASN A 136 -14.01 0.00 9.14
N ILE A 137 -13.47 0.02 10.36
CA ILE A 137 -13.44 1.24 11.16
C ILE A 137 -12.39 2.17 10.53
N TRP A 138 -12.84 3.28 9.95
CA TRP A 138 -11.99 4.33 9.40
C TRP A 138 -12.11 5.58 10.25
N THR A 139 -10.97 6.17 10.59
CA THR A 139 -10.92 7.39 11.42
C THR A 139 -10.30 8.58 10.68
N GLY A 140 -9.85 8.39 9.42
CA GLY A 140 -9.31 9.42 8.54
C GLY A 140 -8.72 8.86 7.24
N GLY A 141 -8.32 9.73 6.31
CA GLY A 141 -7.83 9.34 4.97
C GLY A 141 -8.94 9.32 3.91
N GLU A 142 -8.61 8.85 2.71
CA GLU A 142 -9.54 8.73 1.58
C GLU A 142 -9.33 7.39 0.87
N VAL A 143 -10.42 6.71 0.54
CA VAL A 143 -10.41 5.46 -0.22
C VAL A 143 -11.29 5.65 -1.44
N SER A 144 -10.71 5.48 -2.64
CA SER A 144 -11.43 5.44 -3.91
C SER A 144 -11.44 4.02 -4.45
N LEU A 145 -12.63 3.46 -4.64
CA LEU A 145 -12.84 2.16 -5.28
C LEU A 145 -13.25 2.37 -6.76
N LEU A 146 -12.51 1.76 -7.68
CA LEU A 146 -12.78 1.80 -9.13
C LEU A 146 -13.50 0.52 -9.60
N ASP A 147 -14.54 0.10 -8.89
CA ASP A 147 -15.38 -1.02 -9.32
C ASP A 147 -16.42 -0.52 -10.35
N PRO A 148 -16.61 -1.20 -11.51
CA PRO A 148 -17.62 -0.84 -12.49
C PRO A 148 -19.06 -0.83 -11.96
N LEU A 149 -19.35 -1.52 -10.85
CA LEU A 149 -20.64 -1.55 -10.17
C LEU A 149 -20.71 -0.65 -8.93
N VAL A 150 -19.55 -0.26 -8.35
CA VAL A 150 -19.49 0.42 -7.04
C VAL A 150 -18.38 1.47 -7.00
N ARG A 151 -18.74 2.75 -7.27
CA ARG A 151 -17.92 3.89 -6.82
C ARG A 151 -18.27 4.25 -5.40
N ILE A 152 -17.51 3.74 -4.43
CA ILE A 152 -17.59 4.25 -3.06
C ILE A 152 -16.55 5.36 -2.89
N TRP A 153 -17.07 6.59 -2.84
CA TRP A 153 -16.45 7.67 -2.09
C TRP A 153 -17.00 7.55 -0.67
N ALA A 154 -16.24 6.92 0.22
CA ALA A 154 -16.59 6.94 1.63
C ALA A 154 -15.81 8.08 2.30
N PRO A 155 -16.43 9.26 2.52
CA PRO A 155 -15.94 10.12 3.57
C PRO A 155 -16.08 9.32 4.87
N VAL A 156 -15.00 9.27 5.65
CA VAL A 156 -14.93 8.92 7.08
C VAL A 156 -16.21 8.27 7.63
N CYS A 157 -16.20 6.96 7.89
CA CYS A 157 -17.26 6.35 8.67
C CYS A 157 -17.35 7.09 10.01
N PRO A 158 -18.48 7.71 10.39
CA PRO A 158 -18.57 8.42 11.66
C PRO A 158 -18.30 7.40 12.77
N VAL A 159 -17.28 7.66 13.57
CA VAL A 159 -17.19 7.06 14.90
C VAL A 159 -18.35 7.62 15.70
N GLU A 160 -19.38 6.79 15.92
CA GLU A 160 -20.38 7.02 16.98
C GLU A 160 -19.71 7.08 18.35
#